data_AF-A0A948XZ08-F1
#
_entry.id   AF-A0A948XZ08-F1
#
_cell.length_a   1.000
_cell.length_b   1.000
_cell.length_c   1.000
_cell.angle_alpha   90.00
_cell.angle_beta   90.00
_cell.angle_gamma   90.00
#
_symmetry.space_group_name_H-M   'P 1'
#
loop_
_entity.id
_entity.type
_entity.pdbx_description
1 polymer ?
#
loop_
_entity_poly.entity_id
_entity_poly.type
_entity_poly.pdbx_seq_one_letter_code
_entity_poly.pdbx_strand_id
1 'polypeptide(L)' 'MPKQTKIEIVRHSLAHILAAAVQKLYPEAKFGIGPIIENGFYYDIDFGGSEQDLPKIEKAM' A
#
# COMPACT_ATOMS: atom_id res chain seq x y z
N MET A 1 -10.03 15.56 -18.26
CA MET A 1 -9.82 14.60 -17.14
C MET A 1 -10.18 15.32 -15.86
N PRO A 2 -11.00 14.74 -14.96
CA PRO A 2 -11.25 15.33 -13.65
C PRO A 2 -9.93 15.44 -12.90
N LYS A 3 -9.73 16.57 -12.22
CA LYS A 3 -8.51 16.85 -11.46
C LYS A 3 -8.61 16.08 -10.13
N GLN A 4 -7.60 15.27 -9.80
CA GLN A 4 -7.56 14.58 -8.51
C GLN A 4 -7.63 15.60 -7.36
N THR A 5 -8.39 15.26 -6.33
CA THR A 5 -8.52 16.00 -5.08
C THR A 5 -7.26 15.82 -4.23
N LYS A 6 -7.06 16.73 -3.28
CA LYS A 6 -5.94 16.63 -2.32
C LYS A 6 -5.95 15.31 -1.55
N ILE A 7 -7.13 14.82 -1.16
CA ILE A 7 -7.25 13.58 -0.40
C ILE A 7 -6.92 12.35 -1.27
N GLU A 8 -7.27 12.36 -2.54
CA GLU A 8 -6.90 11.30 -3.50
C GLU A 8 -5.39 11.23 -3.70
N ILE A 9 -4.71 12.38 -3.77
CA ILE A 9 -3.24 12.44 -3.85
C ILE A 9 -2.61 11.83 -2.58
N VAL A 10 -3.12 12.20 -1.40
CA VAL A 10 -2.63 11.63 -0.13
C VAL A 10 -2.81 10.12 -0.08
N ARG A 11 -4.00 9.61 -0.44
CA ARG A 11 -4.28 8.17 -0.49
C ARG A 11 -3.37 7.43 -1.47
N HIS A 12 -3.08 8.04 -2.62
CA HIS A 12 -2.14 7.44 -3.58
C HIS A 12 -0.72 7.37 -3.02
N SER A 13 -0.26 8.42 -2.35
CA SER A 13 1.05 8.41 -1.68
C SER A 13 1.13 7.37 -0.57
N LEU A 14 0.06 7.19 0.22
CA LEU A 14 0.00 6.16 1.26
C LEU A 14 0.07 4.74 0.68
N ALA A 15 -0.48 4.48 -0.51
CA ALA A 15 -0.32 3.21 -1.20
C ALA A 15 1.15 2.91 -1.56
N HIS A 16 1.92 3.94 -1.98
CA HIS A 16 3.36 3.79 -2.20
C HIS A 16 4.13 3.54 -0.92
N ILE A 17 3.74 4.20 0.19
CA ILE A 17 4.35 3.98 1.50
C ILE A 17 4.11 2.54 1.99
N LEU A 18 2.89 2.00 1.81
CA LEU A 18 2.59 0.60 2.07
C LEU A 18 3.52 -0.33 1.26
N ALA A 19 3.67 -0.09 -0.03
CA ALA A 19 4.56 -0.90 -0.87
C ALA A 19 6.02 -0.83 -0.40
N ALA A 20 6.51 0.36 -0.03
CA ALA A 20 7.86 0.54 0.48
C ALA A 20 8.09 -0.19 1.82
N ALA A 21 7.12 -0.13 2.73
CA ALA A 21 7.15 -0.86 4.00
C ALA A 21 7.20 -2.37 3.78
N VAL A 22 6.35 -2.90 2.89
CA VAL A 22 6.34 -4.32 2.55
C VAL A 22 7.64 -4.74 1.87
N GLN A 23 8.16 -3.98 0.90
CA GLN A 23 9.43 -4.27 0.23
C GLN A 23 10.62 -4.33 1.20
N LYS A 24 10.60 -3.50 2.25
CA LYS A 24 11.64 -3.49 3.28
C LYS A 24 11.57 -4.72 4.18
N LEU A 25 10.37 -5.16 4.55
CA LEU A 25 10.16 -6.30 5.45
C LEU A 25 10.22 -7.65 4.72
N TYR A 26 9.83 -7.67 3.45
CA TYR A 26 9.72 -8.85 2.60
C TYR A 26 10.38 -8.53 1.24
N PRO A 27 11.72 -8.63 1.13
CA PRO A 27 12.45 -8.24 -0.07
C PRO A 27 12.02 -8.97 -1.36
N GLU A 28 11.51 -10.19 -1.21
CA GLU A 28 11.05 -11.04 -2.33
C GLU A 28 9.57 -10.82 -2.69
N ALA A 29 8.91 -9.82 -2.09
CA ALA A 29 7.51 -9.51 -2.38
C ALA A 29 7.30 -9.11 -3.85
N LYS A 30 6.19 -9.55 -4.43
CA LYS A 30 5.77 -9.21 -5.79
C LYS A 30 4.59 -8.26 -5.76
N PHE A 31 4.73 -7.13 -6.45
CA PHE A 31 3.75 -6.05 -6.45
C PHE A 31 2.85 -6.13 -7.68
N GLY A 32 1.54 -6.11 -7.44
CA GLY A 32 0.50 -5.98 -8.45
C GLY A 32 0.07 -4.53 -8.63
N ILE A 33 -1.19 -4.22 -8.30
CA ILE A 33 -1.76 -2.87 -8.43
C ILE A 33 -2.04 -2.25 -7.06
N GLY A 34 -1.88 -0.92 -6.97
CA GLY A 34 -2.17 -0.14 -5.77
C GLY A 34 -3.05 1.07 -6.05
N PRO A 35 -4.35 0.90 -6.37
CA PRO A 35 -5.24 2.02 -6.67
C PRO A 35 -5.79 2.68 -5.41
N ILE A 36 -6.23 3.92 -5.57
CA ILE A 36 -7.11 4.59 -4.59
C ILE A 36 -8.55 4.12 -4.78
N ILE A 37 -9.31 4.11 -3.69
CA ILE A 37 -10.75 3.84 -3.67
C ILE A 37 -11.47 4.97 -2.92
N GLU A 38 -12.81 4.98 -2.94
CA GLU A 38 -13.66 6.05 -2.38
C GLU A 38 -13.25 6.45 -0.95
N ASN A 39 -12.88 5.48 -0.11
CA ASN A 39 -12.56 5.70 1.30
C ASN A 39 -11.14 5.29 1.71
N GLY A 40 -10.23 5.13 0.75
CA GLY A 40 -8.87 4.69 1.07
C GLY A 40 -8.05 4.28 -0.15
N PHE A 41 -7.26 3.25 0.02
CA PHE A 41 -6.45 2.60 -1.01
C PHE A 41 -6.27 1.14 -0.63
N TYR A 42 -5.88 0.31 -1.58
CA TYR A 42 -5.41 -1.05 -1.32
C TYR A 42 -4.19 -1.33 -2.17
N TYR A 43 -3.50 -2.45 -1.89
CA TYR A 43 -2.40 -2.93 -2.72
C TYR A 43 -2.44 -4.44 -2.82
N ASP A 44 -2.44 -4.95 -4.04
CA ASP A 44 -2.29 -6.38 -4.31
C ASP A 44 -0.81 -6.76 -4.24
N ILE A 45 -0.43 -7.53 -3.21
CA ILE A 45 0.96 -7.94 -2.98
C ILE A 45 1.00 -9.43 -2.67
N ASP A 46 1.83 -10.17 -3.39
CA ASP A 46 2.23 -11.53 -3.04
C ASP A 46 3.55 -11.48 -2.26
N PHE A 47 3.48 -11.58 -0.94
CA PHE A 47 4.64 -11.48 -0.04
C PHE A 47 4.78 -12.69 0.91
N GLY A 48 3.95 -13.73 0.72
CA GLY A 48 3.98 -14.97 1.51
C GLY A 48 3.64 -14.84 3.00
N GLY A 49 3.13 -13.68 3.45
CA GLY A 49 2.75 -13.44 4.85
C GLY A 49 1.27 -13.71 5.15
N SER A 50 0.87 -13.45 6.39
CA SER A 50 -0.49 -13.63 6.89
C SER A 50 -1.05 -12.33 7.48
N GLU A 51 -2.31 -12.34 7.91
CA GLU A 51 -2.93 -11.21 8.60
C GLU A 51 -2.18 -10.79 9.89
N GLN A 52 -1.41 -11.70 10.49
CA GLN A 52 -0.62 -11.44 11.71
C GLN A 52 0.55 -10.48 11.44
N ASP A 53 0.96 -10.34 10.18
CA ASP A 53 2.02 -9.41 9.77
C ASP A 53 1.50 -7.97 9.61
N LEU A 54 0.18 -7.75 9.52
CA LEU A 54 -0.40 -6.44 9.26
C LEU A 54 0.02 -5.37 10.29
N PRO A 55 0.01 -5.63 11.62
CA PRO A 55 0.48 -4.64 12.60
C PRO A 55 1.96 -4.27 12.43
N LYS A 56 2.78 -5.21 11.96
CA LYS A 56 4.21 -4.99 11.70
C LYS A 56 4.41 -4.14 10.44
N ILE A 57 3.61 -4.38 9.40
CA ILE A 57 3.63 -3.61 8.15
C ILE A 57 3.16 -2.18 8.43
N GLU A 58 2.04 -1.99 9.15
CA GLU A 58 1.52 -0.66 9.51
C GLU A 58 2.52 0.16 10.32
N LYS A 59 3.23 -0.47 11.27
CA LYS A 59 4.30 0.19 12.04
C LYS A 59 5.49 0.62 11.19
N ALA A 60 5.71 -0.03 10.04
CA ALA A 60 6.83 0.24 9.14
C ALA A 60 6.51 1.25 8.03
N MET A 61 5.22 1.55 7.82
CA MET A 61 4.73 2.64 6.97
C MET A 61 5.05 4.00 7.58
#